data_AF-B6B522-F1
#
_entry.id   AF-B6B522-F1
#
_cell.length_a   1.000
_cell.length_b   1.000
_cell.length_c   1.000
_cell.angle_alpha   90.00
_cell.angle_beta   90.00
_cell.angle_gamma   90.00
#
_symmetry.space_group_name_H-M   'P 1'
#
loop_
_entity.id
_entity.type
_entity.pdbx_description
1 polymer ?
#
loop_
_entity_poly.entity_id
_entity_poly.type
_entity_poly.pdbx_seq_one_letter_code
_entity_poly.pdbx_strand_id
1 'polypeptide(L)'
;MVTEVVFAAVLVLIAWRLGDGLAGKYANGETSFLLEFPIWWAYAISLVAAVVAAIVGIYMGAIRTIEFFTGRILVWDGVEGEQ
;
A
#
# COMPACT_ATOMS: atom_id res chain seq x y z
N MET A 1 15.25 -1.30 8.87
CA MET A 1 14.75 0.07 9.13
C MET A 1 14.53 0.88 7.86
N VAL A 2 15.58 1.18 7.09
CA VAL A 2 15.47 2.05 5.91
C VAL A 2 14.55 1.45 4.85
N THR A 3 14.66 0.14 4.60
CA THR A 3 13.84 -0.58 3.63
C THR A 3 12.36 -0.53 3.93
N GLU A 4 11.97 -0.61 5.20
CA GLU A 4 10.59 -0.63 5.69
C GLU A 4 9.95 0.75 5.56
N VAL A 5 10.71 1.81 5.89
CA VAL A 5 10.29 3.20 5.69
C VAL A 5 10.12 3.49 4.20
N VAL A 6 11.08 3.08 3.37
CA VAL A 6 11.00 3.25 1.91
C VAL A 6 9.81 2.47 1.34
N PHE A 7 9.60 1.23 1.78
CA PHE A 7 8.48 0.40 1.34
C PHE A 7 7.13 1.04 1.70
N ALA A 8 6.97 1.52 2.94
CA ALA A 8 5.78 2.25 3.36
C ALA A 8 5.55 3.51 2.50
N ALA A 9 6.61 4.28 2.23
CA ALA A 9 6.52 5.47 1.38
C ALA A 9 6.10 5.11 -0.07
N VAL A 10 6.64 4.03 -0.64
CA VAL A 10 6.25 3.54 -1.96
C VAL A 10 4.78 3.12 -2.00
N LEU A 11 4.27 2.43 -0.98
CA LEU A 11 2.85 2.04 -0.91
C LEU A 11 1.92 3.27 -0.86
N VAL A 12 2.30 4.32 -0.13
CA VAL A 12 1.57 5.59 -0.11
C VAL A 12 1.59 6.25 -1.50
N LEU A 13 2.74 6.27 -2.18
CA LEU A 13 2.85 6.81 -3.53
C LEU A 13 1.98 6.05 -4.53
N ILE A 14 1.94 4.71 -4.44
CA ILE A 14 1.08 3.87 -5.28
C ILE A 14 -0.39 4.20 -5.01
N ALA A 15 -0.82 4.25 -3.75
CA ALA A 15 -2.19 4.57 -3.39
C ALA A 15 -2.60 5.95 -3.93
N TRP A 16 -1.73 6.96 -3.83
CA TRP A 16 -2.01 8.29 -4.37
C TRP A 16 -2.14 8.27 -5.90
N ARG A 17 -1.21 7.64 -6.61
CA ARG A 17 -1.26 7.56 -8.07
C ARG A 17 -2.49 6.80 -8.56
N LEU A 18 -2.96 5.82 -7.78
CA LEU A 18 -4.17 5.08 -8.07
C LEU A 18 -5.43 5.90 -7.77
N GLY A 19 -5.40 6.81 -6.80
CA GLY A 19 -6.49 7.77 -6.58
C GLY A 19 -6.63 8.75 -7.75
N ASP A 20 -5.52 9.28 -8.23
CA ASP A 20 -5.47 10.21 -9.37
C ASP A 20 -5.97 9.53 -10.66
N GLY A 21 -5.53 8.30 -10.91
CA GLY A 21 -6.03 7.51 -12.04
C GLY A 21 -7.52 7.17 -11.95
N LEU A 22 -8.05 6.87 -10.76
CA LEU A 22 -9.48 6.62 -10.55
C LEU A 22 -10.30 7.86 -10.91
N ALA A 23 -9.89 9.04 -10.44
CA ALA A 23 -10.60 10.29 -10.69
C ALA A 23 -10.71 10.59 -12.18
N GLY A 24 -9.62 10.39 -12.93
CA GLY A 24 -9.63 10.52 -14.39
C GLY A 24 -10.56 9.52 -15.08
N LYS A 25 -10.52 8.24 -14.69
CA LYS A 25 -11.37 7.19 -15.30
C LYS A 25 -12.84 7.35 -14.96
N TYR A 26 -13.16 7.82 -13.76
CA TYR A 26 -14.53 8.11 -13.34
C TYR A 26 -15.12 9.29 -14.13
N ALA A 27 -14.35 10.37 -14.33
CA ALA A 27 -14.79 11.55 -15.08
C ALA A 27 -15.01 11.27 -16.58
N ASN A 28 -14.17 10.42 -17.19
CA ASN A 28 -14.25 10.11 -18.62
C ASN A 28 -15.27 9.02 -18.97
N GLY A 29 -15.80 8.28 -17.98
CA GLY A 29 -16.73 7.18 -18.23
C GLY A 29 -16.14 6.05 -19.09
N GLU A 30 -14.81 5.89 -19.08
CA GLU A 30 -14.13 4.95 -19.98
C GLU A 30 -14.52 3.49 -19.70
N THR A 31 -14.96 2.81 -20.76
CA THR A 31 -15.29 1.39 -20.78
C THR A 31 -14.18 0.58 -21.48
N SER A 32 -14.02 -0.68 -21.09
CA SER A 32 -13.06 -1.57 -21.76
C SER A 32 -13.48 -1.86 -23.20
N PHE A 33 -12.55 -1.80 -24.16
CA PHE A 33 -12.84 -1.83 -25.59
C PHE A 33 -13.48 -3.13 -26.10
N LEU A 34 -13.26 -4.26 -25.41
CA LEU A 34 -13.75 -5.57 -25.83
C LEU A 34 -15.00 -6.06 -25.07
N LEU A 35 -15.21 -5.58 -23.84
CA LEU A 35 -16.28 -6.05 -22.95
C LEU A 35 -17.21 -4.92 -22.48
N GLU A 36 -16.94 -3.68 -22.86
CA GLU A 36 -17.64 -2.46 -22.42
C GLU A 36 -17.77 -2.28 -20.89
N PHE A 37 -17.00 -3.03 -20.09
CA PHE A 37 -17.06 -2.91 -18.64
C PHE A 37 -16.49 -1.56 -18.15
N PRO A 38 -17.14 -0.90 -17.19
CA PRO A 38 -16.64 0.33 -16.57
C PRO A 38 -15.33 0.08 -15.80
N ILE A 39 -14.27 0.75 -16.23
CA ILE A 39 -12.90 0.51 -15.72
C ILE A 39 -12.73 1.02 -14.28
N TRP A 40 -13.53 2.01 -13.86
CA TRP A 40 -13.42 2.64 -12.55
C TRP A 40 -13.66 1.67 -11.38
N TRP A 41 -14.45 0.60 -11.56
CA TRP A 41 -14.69 -0.41 -10.52
C TRP A 41 -13.41 -1.15 -10.12
N ALA A 42 -12.63 -1.60 -11.11
CA ALA A 42 -11.35 -2.26 -10.86
C ALA A 42 -10.38 -1.30 -10.16
N TYR A 43 -10.33 -0.06 -10.63
CA TYR A 43 -9.48 0.97 -10.04
C TYR A 43 -9.88 1.30 -8.59
N ALA A 44 -11.17 1.33 -8.28
CA ALA A 44 -11.68 1.60 -6.93
C ALA A 44 -11.34 0.45 -5.96
N ILE A 45 -11.53 -0.81 -6.37
CA ILE A 45 -11.19 -1.97 -5.54
C ILE A 45 -9.67 -2.02 -5.29
N SER A 46 -8.87 -1.79 -6.33
CA SER A 46 -7.42 -1.75 -6.20
C SER A 46 -6.94 -0.59 -5.31
N LEU A 47 -7.62 0.57 -5.36
CA LEU A 47 -7.34 1.70 -4.48
C LEU A 47 -7.58 1.34 -3.02
N VAL A 48 -8.69 0.67 -2.70
CA VAL A 48 -8.97 0.22 -1.33
C VAL A 48 -7.86 -0.72 -0.84
N ALA A 49 -7.47 -1.71 -1.64
CA ALA A 49 -6.40 -2.63 -1.28
C ALA A 49 -5.05 -1.91 -1.09
N ALA A 50 -4.72 -0.96 -1.97
CA ALA A 50 -3.49 -0.17 -1.86
C ALA A 50 -3.47 0.71 -0.61
N VAL A 51 -4.60 1.33 -0.23
CA VAL A 51 -4.72 2.13 1.00
C VAL A 51 -4.52 1.25 2.24
N VAL A 52 -5.15 0.08 2.29
CA VAL A 52 -4.96 -0.86 3.41
C VAL A 52 -3.49 -1.28 3.52
N ALA A 53 -2.85 -1.63 2.40
CA ALA A 53 -1.44 -1.96 2.38
C ALA A 53 -0.55 -0.80 2.87
N ALA A 54 -0.83 0.44 2.43
CA ALA A 54 -0.11 1.62 2.88
C ALA A 54 -0.23 1.83 4.40
N ILE A 55 -1.43 1.67 4.97
CA ILE A 55 -1.67 1.77 6.42
C ILE A 55 -0.84 0.71 7.17
N VAL A 56 -0.89 -0.54 6.74
CA VAL A 56 -0.13 -1.64 7.37
C VAL A 56 1.38 -1.39 7.24
N GLY A 57 1.85 -0.93 6.08
CA GLY A 57 3.25 -0.58 5.84
C GLY A 57 3.74 0.52 6.77
N ILE A 58 2.95 1.58 6.96
CA ILE A 58 3.28 2.67 7.90
C ILE A 58 3.34 2.14 9.33
N TYR A 59 2.36 1.33 9.74
CA TYR A 59 2.33 0.73 11.07
C TYR A 59 3.59 -0.10 11.34
N MET A 60 3.93 -1.03 10.44
CA MET A 60 5.11 -1.88 10.60
C MET A 60 6.41 -1.08 10.54
N GLY A 61 6.50 -0.08 9.65
CA GLY A 61 7.65 0.83 9.60
C GLY A 61 7.86 1.60 10.90
N ALA A 62 6.77 2.08 11.53
CA ALA A 62 6.83 2.77 12.81
C ALA A 62 7.26 1.85 13.94
N ILE A 63 6.68 0.64 14.03
CA ILE A 63 7.04 -0.35 15.04
C ILE A 63 8.52 -0.72 14.92
N ARG A 64 8.99 -1.10 13.72
CA ARG A 64 10.39 -1.43 13.44
C ARG A 64 11.33 -0.30 13.88
N THR A 65 10.98 0.94 13.56
CA THR A 65 11.75 2.13 13.95
C THR A 65 11.83 2.27 15.48
N ILE A 66 10.72 2.07 16.19
CA ILE A 66 10.68 2.12 17.67
C ILE A 66 11.51 0.98 18.28
N GLU A 67 11.43 -0.23 17.73
CA GLU A 67 12.24 -1.39 18.16
C GLU A 67 13.74 -1.07 18.05
N PHE A 68 14.14 -0.45 16.94
CA PHE A 68 15.52 -0.02 16.72
C PHE A 68 16.03 0.99 17.75
N PHE A 69 15.21 1.97 18.14
CA PHE A 69 15.60 2.96 19.15
C PHE A 69 15.53 2.44 20.59
N THR A 70 14.57 1.56 20.89
CA THR A 70 14.28 1.12 22.27
C THR A 70 15.04 -0.16 22.65
N GLY A 71 15.55 -0.90 21.66
CA GLY A 71 16.20 -2.20 21.87
C GLY A 71 15.25 -3.28 22.41
N ARG A 72 13.93 -3.09 22.23
CA ARG A 72 12.88 -4.03 22.65
C ARG A 72 12.19 -4.59 21.42
N ILE A 73 11.79 -5.86 21.49
CA ILE A 73 10.98 -6.52 20.48
C ILE A 73 9.52 -6.31 20.87
N LEU A 74 8.77 -5.61 20.03
CA LEU A 74 7.34 -5.32 20.17
C LEU A 74 6.51 -6.32 19.39
N VAL A 75 6.98 -6.72 18.21
CA VAL A 75 6.32 -7.71 17.34
C VAL A 75 7.28 -8.88 17.15
N TRP A 76 6.85 -10.08 17.53
CA TRP A 76 7.64 -11.30 17.34
C TRP A 76 7.67 -11.68 15.87
N ASP A 77 8.87 -11.82 15.31
CA ASP A 77 9.13 -12.02 13.87
C ASP A 77 8.98 -13.48 13.39
N GLY A 78 8.53 -14.41 14.23
CA GLY A 78 8.52 -15.81 13.84
C GLY A 78 9.82 -16.53 14.18
N VAL A 79 9.84 -17.85 13.95
CA VAL A 79 11.07 -18.66 13.99
C VAL A 79 11.81 -18.50 12.65
N GLU A 80 11.97 -17.26 12.18
CA GLU A 80 12.64 -16.97 10.92
C GLU A 80 14.15 -16.84 11.16
N GLY A 81 14.81 -18.00 11.15
CA GLY A 81 16.18 -18.18 10.65
C GLY A 81 17.35 -17.66 11.49
N GLU A 82 17.80 -18.48 12.44
CA GLU A 82 19.18 -18.46 12.94
C GLU A 82 20.18 -18.85 11.84
N GLN A 83 20.52 -17.95 10.92
CA GLN A 83 21.62 -18.17 9.95
C GLN A 83 22.64 -17.03 9.97
#